data_AF-A0A959JVS6-F1
#
_entry.id   AF-A0A959JVS6-F1
#
_cell.length_a   1.000
_cell.length_b   1.000
_cell.length_c   1.000
_cell.angle_alpha   90.00
_cell.angle_beta   90.00
_cell.angle_gamma   90.00
#
_symmetry.space_group_name_H-M   'P 1'
#
loop_
_entity.id
_entity.type
_entity.pdbx_description
1 polymer ?
#
loop_
_entity_poly.entity_id
_entity_poly.type
_entity_poly.pdbx_seq_one_letter_code
_entity_poly.pdbx_strand_id
1 'polypeptide(L)'
;MCPLSSNYARSLSIFRLILFASVVLYCRVNAQPDAFITGWNSFSGPTSCTSCITIPTKGPGYNYDVDWDNDGVYDEFGFTGDASHDYGHEVTNQMIRIRGDFPRVFFYAAEQPDKLDRIHQWGVGRQWTNMDSAFYSCRNLTVAAIDTPDLSQVTGMRAMFFEAQNLTAFINDWDVSNVQDMSYMFSGASGYNQALD
;
A
#
# COMPACT_ATOMS: atom_id res chain seq x y z
N MET A 1 25.15 65.91 9.39
CA MET A 1 23.90 65.22 9.77
C MET A 1 23.79 63.93 8.94
N CYS A 2 23.96 62.76 9.57
CA CYS A 2 23.44 61.47 9.04
C CYS A 2 21.89 61.50 9.04
N PRO A 3 21.12 60.56 8.39
CA PRO A 3 21.52 59.19 7.99
C PRO A 3 20.92 58.58 6.68
N LEU A 4 21.45 57.39 6.31
CA LEU A 4 20.82 56.16 5.73
C LEU A 4 20.02 56.27 4.40
N SER A 5 19.98 55.30 3.48
CA SER A 5 20.47 53.91 3.31
C SER A 5 20.47 53.63 1.78
N SER A 6 21.29 52.74 1.24
CA SER A 6 20.81 51.47 0.66
C SER A 6 21.98 50.81 -0.08
N ASN A 7 22.62 49.85 0.60
CA ASN A 7 23.51 48.86 -0.03
C ASN A 7 22.64 47.66 -0.39
N TYR A 8 22.23 47.50 -1.64
CA TYR A 8 21.88 46.18 -2.21
C TYR A 8 21.84 46.28 -3.74
N ALA A 9 23.01 46.49 -4.34
CA ALA A 9 23.18 46.35 -5.79
C ALA A 9 24.48 45.59 -6.05
N ARG A 10 24.40 44.25 -5.98
CA ARG A 10 25.30 43.26 -6.63
C ARG A 10 24.94 41.86 -6.13
N SER A 11 24.06 41.17 -6.86
CA SER A 11 24.13 39.71 -7.14
C SER A 11 22.78 39.24 -7.71
N LEU A 12 22.53 39.54 -8.99
CA LEU A 12 21.51 38.86 -9.78
C LEU A 12 22.25 38.00 -10.81
N SER A 13 22.68 36.79 -10.47
CA SER A 13 23.06 35.79 -11.48
C SER A 13 23.29 34.34 -11.01
N ILE A 14 22.82 33.91 -9.83
CA ILE A 14 22.99 32.50 -9.38
C ILE A 14 21.67 31.83 -8.93
N PHE A 15 20.55 32.57 -8.79
CA PHE A 15 19.34 32.03 -8.15
C PHE A 15 18.29 31.36 -9.06
N ARG A 16 18.64 30.97 -10.30
CA ARG A 16 17.67 30.38 -11.26
C ARG A 16 17.96 28.95 -11.72
N LEU A 17 18.97 28.27 -11.16
CA LEU A 17 19.30 26.88 -11.55
C LEU A 17 19.09 25.82 -10.46
N ILE A 18 18.57 26.18 -9.28
CA ILE A 18 18.39 25.23 -8.16
C ILE A 18 16.91 24.86 -7.92
N LEU A 19 15.93 25.57 -8.50
CA LEU A 19 14.51 25.33 -8.20
C LEU A 19 13.86 24.18 -8.99
N PHE A 20 14.50 23.64 -10.03
CA PHE A 20 13.94 22.53 -10.83
C PHE A 20 14.42 21.15 -10.38
N ALA A 21 15.56 21.05 -9.69
CA ALA A 21 16.02 19.79 -9.12
C ALA A 21 15.31 19.44 -7.79
N SER A 22 14.83 20.45 -7.05
CA SER A 22 14.17 20.23 -5.76
C SER A 22 12.75 19.72 -5.86
N VAL A 23 11.99 20.04 -6.93
CA VAL A 23 10.59 19.58 -7.08
C VAL A 23 10.52 18.13 -7.55
N VAL A 24 11.45 17.69 -8.41
CA VAL A 24 11.54 16.28 -8.85
C VAL A 24 12.15 15.38 -7.76
N LEU A 25 12.97 15.94 -6.86
CA LEU A 25 13.56 15.21 -5.74
C LEU A 25 12.64 15.17 -4.51
N TYR A 26 11.77 16.18 -4.28
CA TYR A 26 10.83 16.15 -3.15
C TYR A 26 9.77 15.03 -3.26
N CYS A 27 9.34 14.70 -4.48
CA CYS A 27 8.36 13.65 -4.70
C CYS A 27 8.93 12.21 -4.51
N ARG A 28 10.26 12.06 -4.34
CA ARG A 28 10.90 10.75 -4.09
C ARG A 28 11.39 10.54 -2.65
N VAL A 29 11.29 11.54 -1.77
CA VAL A 29 11.87 11.48 -0.41
C VAL A 29 10.84 11.22 0.69
N ASN A 30 9.54 11.11 0.38
CA ASN A 30 8.54 10.65 1.38
C ASN A 30 8.08 9.20 1.18
N ALA A 31 8.98 8.34 0.67
CA ALA A 31 8.80 6.91 0.86
C ALA A 31 9.13 6.60 2.32
N GLN A 32 8.12 6.61 3.20
CA GLN A 32 8.24 5.98 4.52
C GLN A 32 8.54 4.50 4.25
N PRO A 33 9.77 4.03 4.50
CA PRO A 33 10.20 2.73 3.99
C PRO A 33 9.42 1.59 4.64
N ASP A 34 8.86 1.77 5.83
CA ASP A 34 8.09 0.81 6.62
C ASP A 34 6.57 0.83 6.33
N ALA A 35 6.09 1.78 5.55
CA ALA A 35 4.67 1.88 5.21
C ALA A 35 4.25 0.74 4.25
N PHE A 36 3.08 0.17 4.50
CA PHE A 36 2.40 -0.68 3.53
C PHE A 36 1.60 0.23 2.58
N ILE A 37 1.92 0.20 1.28
CA ILE A 37 1.35 1.11 0.29
C ILE A 37 0.56 0.31 -0.74
N THR A 38 -0.70 0.68 -0.91
CA THR A 38 -1.67 -0.04 -1.76
C THR A 38 -2.39 0.90 -2.70
N GLY A 39 -2.79 0.38 -3.87
CA GLY A 39 -3.55 1.09 -4.89
C GLY A 39 -4.99 0.57 -4.96
N TRP A 40 -5.93 1.49 -5.17
CA TRP A 40 -7.36 1.20 -5.13
C TRP A 40 -8.17 1.96 -6.18
N ASN A 41 -9.28 1.35 -6.61
CA ASN A 41 -10.35 1.99 -7.36
C ASN A 41 -11.68 1.76 -6.63
N SER A 42 -12.35 2.83 -6.18
CA SER A 42 -13.47 2.72 -5.23
C SER A 42 -14.75 2.10 -5.81
N PHE A 43 -14.85 2.01 -7.14
CA PHE A 43 -16.03 1.55 -7.87
C PHE A 43 -15.83 0.18 -8.54
N SER A 44 -14.69 -0.48 -8.32
CA SER A 44 -14.40 -1.78 -8.93
C SER A 44 -15.16 -2.94 -8.27
N GLY A 45 -15.72 -3.80 -9.13
CA GLY A 45 -16.45 -5.01 -8.70
C GLY A 45 -17.86 -4.73 -8.18
N PRO A 46 -18.60 -5.78 -7.79
CA PRO A 46 -19.86 -5.62 -7.07
C PRO A 46 -19.58 -4.93 -5.74
N THR A 47 -20.13 -3.73 -5.54
CA THR A 47 -19.98 -2.99 -4.29
C THR A 47 -21.25 -2.23 -3.94
N SER A 48 -21.52 -2.09 -2.64
CA SER A 48 -22.62 -1.30 -2.09
C SER A 48 -22.32 0.19 -2.05
N CYS A 49 -21.04 0.58 -2.09
CA CYS A 49 -20.60 1.98 -2.10
C CYS A 49 -19.50 2.20 -3.14
N THR A 50 -19.74 3.02 -4.17
CA THR A 50 -18.77 3.29 -5.24
C THR A 50 -17.78 4.42 -4.91
N SER A 51 -18.00 5.17 -3.84
CA SER A 51 -17.11 6.22 -3.33
C SER A 51 -16.33 5.81 -2.08
N CYS A 52 -16.54 4.59 -1.56
CA CYS A 52 -15.91 4.14 -0.33
C CYS A 52 -14.75 3.18 -0.60
N ILE A 53 -13.72 3.23 0.25
CA ILE A 53 -12.68 2.21 0.37
C ILE A 53 -12.62 1.77 1.83
N THR A 54 -12.49 0.46 2.05
CA THR A 54 -12.31 -0.17 3.37
C THR A 54 -11.11 -1.08 3.29
N ILE A 55 -10.21 -0.93 4.26
CA ILE A 55 -9.07 -1.81 4.51
C ILE A 55 -9.57 -2.90 5.47
N PRO A 56 -9.72 -4.17 5.02
CA PRO A 56 -10.30 -5.21 5.85
C PRO A 56 -9.23 -5.90 6.72
N THR A 57 -9.61 -6.17 7.96
CA THR A 57 -8.74 -6.70 9.03
C THR A 57 -9.34 -7.97 9.63
N LYS A 58 -8.56 -8.70 10.43
CA LYS A 58 -9.10 -9.85 11.16
C LYS A 58 -8.33 -10.15 12.44
N GLY A 59 -9.05 -10.11 13.56
CA GLY A 59 -8.51 -10.50 14.86
C GLY A 59 -7.80 -9.34 15.56
N PRO A 60 -7.02 -9.63 16.62
CA PRO A 60 -6.32 -8.61 17.41
C PRO A 60 -4.99 -8.19 16.77
N GLY A 61 -4.31 -7.23 17.40
CA GLY A 61 -2.95 -6.79 17.04
C GLY A 61 -2.90 -5.59 16.10
N TYR A 62 -4.04 -4.95 15.85
CA TYR A 62 -4.12 -3.73 15.06
C TYR A 62 -4.02 -2.50 15.95
N ASN A 63 -3.13 -1.58 15.56
CA ASN A 63 -3.05 -0.21 16.04
C ASN A 63 -2.30 0.58 14.96
N TYR A 64 -3.05 1.03 13.96
CA TYR A 64 -2.48 1.58 12.74
C TYR A 64 -3.12 2.90 12.33
N ASP A 65 -2.36 3.67 11.58
CA ASP A 65 -2.79 4.93 11.00
C ASP A 65 -2.92 4.79 9.48
N VAL A 66 -3.81 5.58 8.89
CA VAL A 66 -4.06 5.61 7.44
C VAL A 66 -3.89 7.03 6.89
N ASP A 67 -3.12 7.11 5.82
CA ASP A 67 -2.99 8.26 4.92
C ASP A 67 -3.74 7.86 3.64
N TRP A 68 -4.94 8.42 3.46
CA TRP A 68 -5.90 7.98 2.46
C TRP A 68 -5.58 8.53 1.06
N ASP A 69 -4.93 9.68 0.98
CA ASP A 69 -4.60 10.33 -0.29
C ASP A 69 -3.13 10.21 -0.70
N ASN A 70 -2.30 9.62 0.18
CA ASN A 70 -0.89 9.40 -0.01
C ASN A 70 -0.15 10.74 -0.24
N ASP A 71 -0.58 11.82 0.42
CA ASP A 71 0.07 13.14 0.39
C ASP A 71 1.26 13.27 1.38
N GLY A 72 1.37 12.33 2.33
CA GLY A 72 2.44 12.26 3.32
C GLY A 72 2.05 12.76 4.72
N VAL A 73 0.80 13.18 4.90
CA VAL A 73 0.15 13.49 6.16
C VAL A 73 -0.87 12.41 6.43
N TYR A 74 -0.85 11.85 7.64
CA TYR A 74 -1.85 10.84 8.02
C TYR A 74 -3.14 11.52 8.43
N ASP A 75 -4.27 10.99 7.95
CA ASP A 75 -5.59 11.57 8.14
C ASP A 75 -6.27 11.02 9.40
N GLU A 76 -6.15 9.71 9.60
CA GLU A 76 -6.87 8.97 10.63
C GLU A 76 -5.93 8.02 11.37
N PHE A 77 -6.14 7.89 12.69
CA PHE A 77 -5.16 7.32 13.61
C PHE A 77 -5.76 6.26 14.53
N GLY A 78 -4.94 5.27 14.89
CA GLY A 78 -5.25 4.32 15.96
C GLY A 78 -6.38 3.33 15.65
N PHE A 79 -6.52 2.90 14.40
CA PHE A 79 -7.45 1.84 14.04
C PHE A 79 -7.06 0.50 14.67
N THR A 80 -8.06 -0.19 15.24
CA THR A 80 -7.90 -1.52 15.84
C THR A 80 -8.70 -2.61 15.11
N GLY A 81 -9.28 -2.28 13.97
CA GLY A 81 -10.13 -3.11 13.12
C GLY A 81 -10.26 -2.45 11.75
N ASP A 82 -11.29 -2.78 10.98
CA ASP A 82 -11.46 -2.24 9.63
C ASP A 82 -11.48 -0.71 9.61
N ALA A 83 -10.75 -0.12 8.66
CA ALA A 83 -10.75 1.32 8.42
C ALA A 83 -11.52 1.59 7.13
N SER A 84 -12.49 2.52 7.14
CA SER A 84 -13.29 2.89 5.96
C SER A 84 -13.27 4.39 5.74
N HIS A 85 -13.20 4.81 4.49
CA HIS A 85 -13.26 6.20 4.08
C HIS A 85 -14.18 6.36 2.87
N ASP A 86 -15.02 7.40 2.91
CA ASP A 86 -15.90 7.80 1.81
C ASP A 86 -15.41 9.12 1.22
N TYR A 87 -14.95 9.08 -0.02
CA TYR A 87 -14.43 10.25 -0.73
C TYR A 87 -15.57 11.18 -1.21
N GLY A 88 -16.83 10.76 -1.10
CA GLY A 88 -18.00 11.48 -1.63
C GLY A 88 -18.10 11.49 -3.16
N HIS A 89 -17.15 10.85 -3.84
CA HIS A 89 -17.09 10.66 -5.29
C HIS A 89 -16.26 9.42 -5.62
N GLU A 90 -16.40 8.90 -6.84
CA GLU A 90 -15.59 7.77 -7.30
C GLU A 90 -14.12 8.19 -7.47
N VAL A 91 -13.21 7.38 -6.94
CA VAL A 91 -11.76 7.58 -7.04
C VAL A 91 -11.10 6.44 -7.81
N THR A 92 -10.04 6.77 -8.55
CA THR A 92 -9.24 5.82 -9.34
C THR A 92 -7.75 6.02 -9.10
N ASN A 93 -6.98 4.93 -9.13
CA ASN A 93 -5.54 4.92 -8.81
C ASN A 93 -5.25 5.58 -7.45
N GLN A 94 -6.16 5.41 -6.49
CA GLN A 94 -6.00 5.97 -5.16
C GLN A 94 -4.92 5.18 -4.41
N MET A 95 -3.83 5.84 -4.08
CA MET A 95 -2.78 5.26 -3.25
C MET A 95 -3.09 5.52 -1.78
N ILE A 96 -2.93 4.50 -0.94
CA ILE A 96 -3.18 4.57 0.50
C ILE A 96 -1.92 4.08 1.21
N ARG A 97 -1.47 4.80 2.23
CA ARG A 97 -0.37 4.36 3.12
C ARG A 97 -0.90 3.94 4.47
N ILE A 98 -0.39 2.80 4.94
CA ILE A 98 -0.70 2.25 6.27
C ILE A 98 0.61 2.13 7.05
N ARG A 99 0.61 2.63 8.30
CA ARG A 99 1.73 2.46 9.24
C ARG A 99 1.26 1.98 10.61
N GLY A 100 2.20 1.56 11.45
CA GLY A 100 1.89 1.02 12.78
C GLY A 100 1.62 -0.48 12.74
N ASP A 101 1.01 -0.98 13.81
CA ASP A 101 0.77 -2.41 14.01
C ASP A 101 -0.36 -2.87 13.08
N PHE A 102 0.02 -3.60 12.03
CA PHE A 102 -0.89 -4.10 11.01
C PHE A 102 -0.45 -5.53 10.64
N PRO A 103 -0.92 -6.55 11.40
CA PRO A 103 -0.38 -7.90 11.32
C PRO A 103 -0.69 -8.63 10.01
N ARG A 104 -1.82 -8.27 9.39
CA ARG A 104 -2.29 -8.79 8.09
C ARG A 104 -3.40 -7.92 7.52
N VAL A 105 -3.58 -7.99 6.22
CA VAL A 105 -4.86 -7.67 5.57
C VAL A 105 -5.69 -8.97 5.43
N PHE A 106 -7.02 -8.90 5.34
CA PHE A 106 -7.87 -10.11 5.28
C PHE A 106 -9.10 -9.93 4.38
N PHE A 107 -9.07 -10.50 3.18
CA PHE A 107 -10.12 -10.29 2.18
C PHE A 107 -11.16 -11.41 2.06
N TYR A 108 -10.99 -12.55 2.74
CA TYR A 108 -11.94 -13.67 2.64
C TYR A 108 -13.39 -13.28 2.92
N ALA A 109 -13.59 -12.38 3.89
CA ALA A 109 -14.89 -11.88 4.29
C ALA A 109 -15.16 -10.44 3.80
N ALA A 110 -14.31 -9.90 2.93
CA ALA A 110 -14.45 -8.53 2.45
C ALA A 110 -15.52 -8.44 1.36
N GLU A 111 -16.35 -7.39 1.41
CA GLU A 111 -17.40 -7.15 0.42
C GLU A 111 -16.85 -6.64 -0.93
N GLN A 112 -15.60 -6.18 -0.95
CA GLN A 112 -15.05 -5.37 -2.05
C GLN A 112 -13.62 -5.77 -2.49
N PRO A 113 -13.34 -7.07 -2.71
CA PRO A 113 -11.98 -7.51 -2.99
C PRO A 113 -11.40 -6.95 -4.28
N ASP A 114 -12.25 -6.61 -5.26
CA ASP A 114 -11.81 -6.07 -6.55
C ASP A 114 -11.35 -4.62 -6.52
N LYS A 115 -11.62 -3.90 -5.41
CA LYS A 115 -11.23 -2.49 -5.27
C LYS A 115 -9.72 -2.34 -5.09
N LEU A 116 -9.07 -3.33 -4.46
CA LEU A 116 -7.62 -3.37 -4.38
C LEU A 116 -7.07 -3.84 -5.72
N ASP A 117 -6.33 -2.96 -6.40
CA ASP A 117 -5.74 -3.26 -7.70
C ASP A 117 -4.21 -3.35 -7.65
N ARG A 118 -3.56 -2.85 -6.58
CA ARG A 118 -2.10 -2.84 -6.53
C ARG A 118 -1.50 -2.93 -5.13
N ILE A 119 -0.40 -3.69 -5.02
CA ILE A 119 0.57 -3.53 -3.94
C ILE A 119 1.76 -2.74 -4.48
N HIS A 120 2.03 -1.58 -3.92
CA HIS A 120 3.15 -0.71 -4.29
C HIS A 120 4.37 -0.92 -3.38
N GLN A 121 4.14 -1.29 -2.12
CA GLN A 121 5.20 -1.49 -1.13
C GLN A 121 4.67 -2.37 0.02
N TRP A 122 5.45 -3.34 0.47
CA TRP A 122 5.14 -4.18 1.64
C TRP A 122 5.49 -3.50 2.97
N GLY A 123 6.54 -2.69 2.97
CA GLY A 123 7.09 -2.04 4.14
C GLY A 123 8.35 -2.74 4.63
N VAL A 124 9.49 -2.09 4.44
CA VAL A 124 10.81 -2.50 4.96
C VAL A 124 10.75 -2.59 6.49
N GLY A 125 11.07 -3.77 7.02
CA GLY A 125 11.08 -4.04 8.46
C GLY A 125 9.70 -4.23 9.09
N ARG A 126 8.62 -4.21 8.29
CA ARG A 126 7.28 -4.57 8.78
C ARG A 126 7.22 -6.07 9.03
N GLN A 127 6.90 -6.45 10.26
CA GLN A 127 6.76 -7.85 10.65
C GLN A 127 5.33 -8.32 10.39
N TRP A 128 5.12 -8.96 9.23
CA TRP A 128 3.87 -9.66 8.96
C TRP A 128 3.80 -10.91 9.82
N THR A 129 2.64 -11.18 10.43
CA THR A 129 2.49 -12.34 11.33
C THR A 129 1.56 -13.41 10.77
N ASN A 130 0.75 -13.08 9.76
CA ASN A 130 -0.12 -14.01 9.06
C ASN A 130 -0.49 -13.46 7.68
N MET A 131 -0.68 -14.32 6.69
CA MET A 131 -1.11 -13.93 5.33
C MET A 131 -2.25 -14.80 4.81
N ASP A 132 -2.91 -15.55 5.69
CA ASP A 132 -4.05 -16.38 5.32
C ASP A 132 -5.15 -15.51 4.73
N SER A 133 -5.51 -15.80 3.48
CA SER A 133 -6.58 -15.12 2.75
C SER A 133 -6.40 -13.60 2.62
N ALA A 134 -5.14 -13.13 2.65
CA ALA A 134 -4.83 -11.71 2.60
C ALA A 134 -5.30 -11.00 1.33
N PHE A 135 -5.35 -11.68 0.19
CA PHE A 135 -5.80 -11.11 -1.09
C PHE A 135 -6.84 -12.01 -1.77
N TYR A 136 -7.68 -12.63 -0.95
CA TYR A 136 -8.73 -13.53 -1.39
C TYR A 136 -9.71 -12.82 -2.33
N SER A 137 -9.92 -13.40 -3.51
CA SER A 137 -10.75 -12.90 -4.60
C SER A 137 -10.42 -11.47 -5.07
N CYS A 138 -9.20 -10.95 -4.81
CA CYS A 138 -8.75 -9.67 -5.35
C CYS A 138 -8.46 -9.80 -6.85
N ARG A 139 -9.51 -9.80 -7.69
CA ARG A 139 -9.40 -10.16 -9.11
C ARG A 139 -8.60 -9.17 -9.95
N ASN A 140 -8.46 -7.93 -9.48
CA ASN A 140 -7.73 -6.86 -10.18
C ASN A 140 -6.27 -6.70 -9.71
N LEU A 141 -5.82 -7.53 -8.77
CA LEU A 141 -4.57 -7.29 -8.05
C LEU A 141 -3.33 -7.45 -8.94
N THR A 142 -2.45 -6.45 -8.89
CA THR A 142 -1.07 -6.52 -9.36
C THR A 142 -0.11 -6.28 -8.19
N VAL A 143 0.85 -7.18 -7.97
CA VAL A 143 1.94 -6.96 -7.00
C VAL A 143 3.11 -6.32 -7.76
N ALA A 144 3.15 -4.99 -7.74
CA ALA A 144 4.20 -4.18 -8.36
C ALA A 144 5.15 -3.59 -7.30
N ALA A 145 5.26 -4.29 -6.16
CA ALA A 145 6.01 -3.83 -5.01
C ALA A 145 7.49 -3.63 -5.36
N ILE A 146 8.09 -2.57 -4.82
CA ILE A 146 9.52 -2.26 -4.99
C ILE A 146 10.41 -2.95 -3.96
N ASP A 147 9.80 -3.61 -2.98
CA ASP A 147 10.41 -4.35 -1.89
C ASP A 147 9.81 -5.76 -1.77
N THR A 148 10.43 -6.60 -0.95
CA THR A 148 9.93 -7.93 -0.59
C THR A 148 9.34 -7.90 0.83
N PRO A 149 8.29 -8.69 1.11
CA PRO A 149 7.74 -8.76 2.46
C PRO A 149 8.69 -9.53 3.39
N ASP A 150 8.85 -9.05 4.63
CA ASP A 150 9.43 -9.85 5.70
C ASP A 150 8.38 -10.86 6.19
N LEU A 151 8.55 -12.13 5.80
CA LEU A 151 7.69 -13.25 6.15
C LEU A 151 8.26 -14.09 7.29
N SER A 152 9.30 -13.61 7.98
CA SER A 152 10.00 -14.41 9.00
C SER A 152 9.12 -14.83 10.18
N GLN A 153 8.02 -14.12 10.45
CA GLN A 153 7.03 -14.46 11.48
C GLN A 153 5.74 -15.07 10.92
N VAL A 154 5.62 -15.25 9.59
CA VAL A 154 4.42 -15.78 8.94
C VAL A 154 4.47 -17.30 8.90
N THR A 155 3.50 -17.95 9.53
CA THR A 155 3.35 -19.42 9.46
C THR A 155 2.25 -19.88 8.49
N GLY A 156 1.34 -18.99 8.10
CA GLY A 156 0.18 -19.30 7.26
C GLY A 156 0.01 -18.30 6.11
N MET A 157 -0.08 -18.85 4.89
CA MET A 157 -0.38 -18.15 3.63
C MET A 157 -1.53 -18.86 2.88
N ARG A 158 -2.40 -19.57 3.61
CA ARG A 158 -3.48 -20.37 3.03
C ARG A 158 -4.44 -19.47 2.26
N ALA A 159 -4.72 -19.84 1.01
CA ALA A 159 -5.65 -19.12 0.14
C ALA A 159 -5.32 -17.61 -0.03
N MET A 160 -4.05 -17.21 0.15
CA MET A 160 -3.63 -15.80 0.08
C MET A 160 -4.08 -15.12 -1.22
N PHE A 161 -3.95 -15.79 -2.36
CA PHE A 161 -4.36 -15.28 -3.68
C PHE A 161 -5.47 -16.13 -4.32
N PHE A 162 -6.29 -16.79 -3.51
CA PHE A 162 -7.40 -17.59 -4.02
C PHE A 162 -8.32 -16.74 -4.90
N GLU A 163 -8.67 -17.21 -6.09
CA GLU A 163 -9.49 -16.50 -7.08
C GLU A 163 -8.99 -15.09 -7.47
N ALA A 164 -7.72 -14.76 -7.26
CA ALA A 164 -7.11 -13.53 -7.80
C ALA A 164 -6.86 -13.67 -9.31
N GLN A 165 -7.95 -13.57 -10.10
CA GLN A 165 -7.98 -13.98 -11.51
C GLN A 165 -6.99 -13.26 -12.42
N ASN A 166 -6.70 -11.97 -12.19
CA ASN A 166 -5.71 -11.22 -12.97
C ASN A 166 -4.40 -10.99 -12.22
N LEU A 167 -4.08 -11.84 -11.23
CA LEU A 167 -2.87 -11.71 -10.43
C LEU A 167 -1.62 -11.65 -11.33
N THR A 168 -0.90 -10.54 -11.24
CA THR A 168 0.46 -10.40 -11.77
C THR A 168 1.38 -10.09 -10.60
N ALA A 169 2.30 -11.01 -10.27
CA ALA A 169 3.18 -10.88 -9.13
C ALA A 169 4.52 -11.59 -9.39
N PHE A 170 5.63 -10.98 -8.97
CA PHE A 170 6.93 -11.65 -8.91
C PHE A 170 7.22 -11.97 -7.45
N ILE A 171 7.13 -13.25 -7.08
CA ILE A 171 7.23 -13.69 -5.68
C ILE A 171 8.38 -14.68 -5.44
N ASN A 172 9.23 -14.94 -6.45
CA ASN A 172 10.31 -15.91 -6.37
C ASN A 172 11.38 -15.52 -5.33
N ASP A 173 11.46 -14.23 -4.98
CA ASP A 173 12.39 -13.72 -3.97
C ASP A 173 11.81 -13.73 -2.54
N TRP A 174 10.60 -14.27 -2.35
CA TRP A 174 9.99 -14.34 -1.02
C TRP A 174 10.60 -15.48 -0.21
N ASP A 175 11.18 -15.16 0.95
CA ASP A 175 11.61 -16.17 1.90
C ASP A 175 10.40 -16.77 2.63
N VAL A 176 9.95 -17.92 2.14
CA VAL A 176 8.83 -18.67 2.71
C VAL A 176 9.28 -19.81 3.64
N SER A 177 10.54 -19.82 4.10
CA SER A 177 11.11 -20.93 4.87
C SER A 177 10.39 -21.22 6.19
N ASN A 178 9.72 -20.22 6.79
CA ASN A 178 8.93 -20.37 8.01
C ASN A 178 7.45 -20.70 7.77
N VAL A 179 6.99 -20.66 6.52
CA VAL A 179 5.58 -20.87 6.16
C VAL A 179 5.26 -22.36 6.17
N GLN A 180 4.22 -22.73 6.92
CA GLN A 180 3.82 -24.12 7.12
C GLN A 180 2.61 -24.51 6.26
N ASP A 181 1.77 -23.54 5.90
CA ASP A 181 0.57 -23.76 5.09
C ASP A 181 0.46 -22.76 3.94
N MET A 182 0.58 -23.26 2.72
CA MET A 182 0.33 -22.54 1.47
C MET A 182 -0.83 -23.19 0.69
N SER A 183 -1.69 -23.96 1.36
CA SER A 183 -2.81 -24.64 0.72
C SER A 183 -3.72 -23.64 0.01
N TYR A 184 -4.14 -23.96 -1.22
CA TYR A 184 -5.00 -23.13 -2.05
C TYR A 184 -4.43 -21.74 -2.42
N MET A 185 -3.14 -21.45 -2.17
CA MET A 185 -2.56 -20.11 -2.34
C MET A 185 -2.88 -19.46 -3.69
N PHE A 186 -2.82 -20.22 -4.80
CA PHE A 186 -3.15 -19.76 -6.16
C PHE A 186 -4.37 -20.45 -6.77
N SER A 187 -5.20 -21.13 -5.97
CA SER A 187 -6.36 -21.84 -6.51
C SER A 187 -7.35 -20.82 -7.10
N GLY A 188 -7.70 -20.99 -8.38
CA GLY A 188 -8.56 -20.03 -9.10
C GLY A 188 -7.85 -18.75 -9.58
N ALA A 189 -6.56 -18.55 -9.30
CA ALA A 189 -5.77 -17.43 -9.80
C ALA A 189 -5.33 -17.67 -11.26
N SER A 190 -6.30 -17.75 -12.18
CA SER A 190 -6.08 -18.20 -13.57
C SER A 190 -5.08 -17.37 -14.38
N GLY A 191 -4.89 -16.10 -14.03
CA GLY A 191 -3.92 -15.21 -14.67
C GLY A 191 -2.49 -15.41 -14.16
N TYR A 192 -2.30 -16.09 -13.03
CA TYR A 192 -0.98 -16.39 -12.51
C TYR A 192 -0.38 -17.59 -13.26
N ASN A 193 0.57 -17.31 -14.15
CA ASN A 193 1.19 -18.28 -15.05
C ASN A 193 2.73 -18.31 -14.94
N GLN A 194 3.28 -17.78 -13.85
CA GLN A 194 4.72 -17.75 -13.61
C GLN A 194 5.19 -19.04 -12.91
N ALA A 195 6.40 -19.49 -13.24
CA ALA A 195 7.04 -20.59 -12.54
C ALA A 195 7.52 -20.14 -11.15
N LEU A 196 7.32 -21.00 -10.16
CA LEU A 196 7.88 -20.88 -8.82
C LEU A 196 9.19 -21.68 -8.81
N ASP A 197 10.29 -21.05 -8.42
CA ASP A 197 11.61 -21.70 -8.27
C ASP A 197 11.78 -22.36 -6.89
#